data_AF-A0A960RPD8-F1
#
_entry.id   AF-A0A960RPD8-F1
#
_cell.length_a   1.000
_cell.length_b   1.000
_cell.length_c   1.000
_cell.angle_alpha   90.00
_cell.angle_beta   90.00
_cell.angle_gamma   90.00
#
_symmetry.space_group_name_H-M   'P 1'
#
loop_
_entity.id
_entity.type
_entity.pdbx_description
1 polymer ?
#
loop_
_entity_poly.entity_id
_entity_poly.type
_entity_poly.pdbx_seq_one_letter_code
_entity_poly.pdbx_strand_id
1 'polypeptide(L)'
;MDSKSQFNSPDLQKIFKQIEPILTQHKVQLDQVSADIKEVERFLRACSIHFPFRYCCSEHLKGIEEDHFNHSSKQIRCLDYLCWGKSKDGQYRLLYEAEEQVVLCQDGAFQAKKETRIVTSRPLIEAKVKIRLELYPKLPNFLEEMTKALQPLKTEMAHREIANSLKNIQNGRH
;
A
#
# COMPACT_ATOMS: atom_id res chain seq x y z
N MET A 1 -10.89 -16.35 -25.41
CA MET A 1 -11.93 -15.33 -25.63
C MET A 1 -11.79 -14.87 -27.07
N ASP A 2 -12.44 -15.59 -27.99
CA ASP A 2 -12.39 -15.30 -29.42
C ASP A 2 -13.52 -14.35 -29.79
N SER A 3 -13.32 -13.06 -29.51
CA SER A 3 -14.22 -12.04 -30.04
C SER A 3 -13.64 -11.56 -31.37
N LYS A 4 -14.01 -12.23 -32.46
CA LYS A 4 -13.71 -11.76 -33.84
C LYS A 4 -14.44 -10.44 -34.07
N SER A 5 -13.82 -9.33 -33.70
CA SER A 5 -14.25 -8.00 -34.10
C SER A 5 -13.99 -7.84 -35.60
N GLN A 6 -15.00 -8.11 -36.43
CA GLN A 6 -14.91 -7.89 -37.87
C GLN A 6 -15.25 -6.42 -38.18
N PHE A 7 -14.23 -5.57 -38.12
CA PHE A 7 -14.33 -4.23 -38.70
C PHE A 7 -14.45 -4.35 -40.21
N ASN A 8 -15.40 -3.64 -40.83
CA ASN A 8 -15.57 -3.67 -42.29
C ASN A 8 -14.60 -2.73 -43.03
N SER A 9 -13.97 -1.78 -42.33
CA SER A 9 -12.95 -0.89 -42.89
C SER A 9 -11.57 -1.55 -42.92
N PRO A 10 -10.87 -1.58 -44.07
CA PRO A 10 -9.51 -2.11 -44.16
C PRO A 10 -8.51 -1.39 -43.22
N ASP A 11 -8.67 -0.07 -43.05
CA ASP A 11 -7.81 0.72 -42.17
C ASP A 11 -8.01 0.34 -40.71
N LEU A 12 -9.26 0.14 -40.28
CA LEU A 12 -9.57 -0.32 -38.93
C LEU A 12 -9.09 -1.75 -38.68
N GLN A 13 -9.20 -2.65 -39.66
CA GLN A 13 -8.65 -4.01 -39.54
C GLN A 13 -7.12 -4.00 -39.38
N LYS A 14 -6.42 -3.13 -40.13
CA LYS A 14 -4.96 -2.98 -40.04
C LYS A 14 -4.55 -2.46 -38.67
N ILE A 15 -5.20 -1.41 -38.17
CA ILE A 15 -4.95 -0.86 -36.82
C ILE A 15 -5.26 -1.91 -35.77
N PHE A 16 -6.38 -2.62 -35.88
CA PHE A 16 -6.77 -3.67 -34.93
C PHE A 16 -5.70 -4.76 -34.83
N LYS A 17 -5.22 -5.30 -35.95
CA LYS A 17 -4.15 -6.31 -35.97
C LYS A 17 -2.84 -5.82 -35.32
N GLN A 18 -2.57 -4.51 -35.37
CA GLN A 18 -1.39 -3.93 -34.73
C GLN A 18 -1.55 -3.79 -33.21
N ILE A 19 -2.74 -3.37 -32.75
CA ILE A 19 -2.99 -3.12 -31.31
C ILE A 19 -3.38 -4.39 -30.53
N GLU A 20 -3.98 -5.38 -31.19
CA GLU A 20 -4.43 -6.64 -30.57
C GLU A 20 -3.36 -7.33 -29.69
N PRO A 21 -2.10 -7.55 -30.16
CA PRO A 21 -1.08 -8.15 -29.31
C PRO A 21 -0.74 -7.27 -28.08
N ILE A 22 -0.74 -5.94 -28.25
CA ILE A 22 -0.45 -4.99 -27.17
C ILE A 22 -1.56 -5.04 -26.10
N LEU A 23 -2.83 -5.03 -26.53
CA LEU A 23 -3.97 -5.11 -25.63
C LEU A 23 -4.03 -6.46 -24.90
N THR A 24 -3.70 -7.55 -25.61
CA THR A 24 -3.63 -8.89 -25.03
C THR A 24 -2.54 -8.98 -23.97
N GLN A 25 -1.33 -8.49 -24.30
CA GLN A 25 -0.22 -8.45 -23.35
C GLN A 25 -0.56 -7.59 -22.12
N HIS A 26 -1.18 -6.41 -22.34
CA HIS A 26 -1.59 -5.54 -21.25
C HIS A 26 -2.62 -6.22 -20.34
N LYS A 27 -3.60 -6.93 -20.91
CA LYS A 27 -4.57 -7.71 -20.13
C LYS A 27 -3.88 -8.78 -19.28
N VAL A 28 -2.95 -9.55 -19.86
CA VAL A 28 -2.19 -10.58 -19.13
C VAL A 28 -1.42 -9.97 -17.95
N GLN A 29 -0.79 -8.81 -18.15
CA GLN A 29 -0.11 -8.10 -17.06
C GLN A 29 -1.06 -7.70 -15.94
N LEU A 30 -2.26 -7.19 -16.26
CA LEU A 30 -3.27 -6.83 -15.27
C LEU A 30 -3.79 -8.03 -14.48
N ASP A 31 -3.99 -9.15 -15.16
CA ASP A 31 -4.43 -10.40 -14.54
C ASP A 31 -3.33 -10.92 -13.59
N GLN A 32 -2.07 -10.88 -14.01
CA GLN A 32 -0.91 -11.25 -13.19
C GLN A 32 -0.80 -10.38 -11.93
N VAL A 33 -0.84 -9.05 -12.07
CA VAL A 33 -0.81 -8.11 -10.93
C VAL A 33 -1.95 -8.38 -9.96
N SER A 34 -3.14 -8.69 -10.48
CA SER A 34 -4.30 -9.03 -9.66
C SER A 34 -4.12 -10.36 -8.91
N ALA A 35 -3.51 -11.35 -9.55
CA ALA A 35 -3.22 -12.64 -8.94
C ALA A 35 -2.18 -12.50 -7.82
N ASP A 36 -1.09 -11.77 -8.06
CA ASP A 36 -0.01 -11.59 -7.09
C ASP A 36 -0.47 -10.82 -5.85
N ILE A 37 -1.28 -9.77 -6.02
CA ILE A 37 -1.89 -9.03 -4.89
C ILE A 37 -2.72 -9.97 -4.02
N LYS A 38 -3.54 -10.85 -4.63
CA LYS A 38 -4.36 -11.82 -3.89
C LYS A 38 -3.49 -12.87 -3.19
N GLU A 39 -2.42 -13.30 -3.84
CA GLU A 39 -1.51 -14.29 -3.29
C GLU A 39 -0.76 -13.75 -2.07
N VAL A 40 -0.27 -12.50 -2.13
CA VAL A 40 0.32 -11.81 -0.97
C VAL A 40 -0.69 -11.71 0.17
N GLU A 41 -1.92 -11.28 -0.12
CA GLU A 41 -2.97 -11.22 0.91
C GLU A 41 -3.24 -12.59 1.54
N ARG A 42 -3.35 -13.64 0.73
CA ARG A 42 -3.54 -15.03 1.19
C ARG A 42 -2.39 -15.50 2.05
N PHE A 43 -1.14 -15.23 1.64
CA PHE A 43 0.06 -15.58 2.38
C PHE A 43 0.10 -14.90 3.76
N LEU A 44 -0.13 -13.58 3.83
CA LEU A 44 -0.14 -12.83 5.08
C LEU A 44 -1.24 -13.32 6.05
N ARG A 45 -2.42 -13.69 5.53
CA ARG A 45 -3.48 -14.33 6.33
C ARG A 45 -3.06 -15.70 6.84
N ALA A 46 -2.44 -16.53 5.99
CA ALA A 46 -1.98 -17.87 6.38
C ALA A 46 -0.91 -17.80 7.50
N CYS A 47 -0.06 -16.77 7.47
CA CYS A 47 0.88 -16.49 8.55
C CYS A 47 0.23 -15.92 9.83
N SER A 48 -1.10 -15.78 9.88
CA SER A 48 -1.86 -15.25 11.03
C SER A 48 -1.36 -13.87 11.49
N ILE A 49 -0.96 -13.03 10.54
CA ILE A 49 -0.44 -11.71 10.87
C ILE A 49 -1.60 -10.79 11.21
N HIS A 50 -1.73 -10.42 12.48
CA HIS A 50 -2.83 -9.60 13.00
C HIS A 50 -2.37 -8.29 13.63
N PHE A 51 -1.21 -7.75 13.22
CA PHE A 51 -0.78 -6.40 13.58
C PHE A 51 -0.94 -5.48 12.38
N PRO A 52 -1.40 -4.22 12.57
CA PRO A 52 -1.46 -3.27 11.48
C PRO A 52 -0.05 -2.83 11.06
N PHE A 53 0.19 -2.76 9.75
CA PHE A 53 1.45 -2.29 9.18
C PHE A 53 1.18 -1.30 8.05
N ARG A 54 2.01 -0.26 7.93
CA ARG A 54 1.79 0.84 6.99
C ARG A 54 3.13 1.25 6.37
N TYR A 55 3.18 1.30 5.05
CA TYR A 55 4.36 1.61 4.26
C TYR A 55 4.07 2.77 3.30
N CYS A 56 4.82 3.86 3.42
CA CYS A 56 4.69 5.02 2.54
C CYS A 56 5.30 4.69 1.17
N CYS A 57 4.49 4.76 0.12
CA CYS A 57 4.89 4.42 -1.25
C CYS A 57 5.28 5.66 -2.07
N SER A 58 4.60 6.78 -1.84
CA SER A 58 4.85 8.04 -2.52
C SER A 58 4.42 9.21 -1.64
N GLU A 59 5.03 10.35 -1.94
CA GLU A 59 4.73 11.63 -1.32
C GLU A 59 4.78 12.71 -2.39
N HIS A 60 3.78 13.59 -2.40
CA HIS A 60 3.78 14.77 -3.27
C HIS A 60 3.05 15.94 -2.60
N LEU A 61 3.38 17.16 -3.05
CA LEU A 61 2.77 18.39 -2.56
C LEU A 61 1.76 18.92 -3.58
N LYS A 62 0.61 19.39 -3.09
CA LYS A 62 -0.47 19.96 -3.89
C LYS A 62 -0.87 21.33 -3.34
N GLY A 63 -0.96 22.31 -4.24
CA GLY A 63 -1.45 23.66 -3.96
C GLY A 63 -0.42 24.53 -3.24
N ILE A 64 -0.32 25.79 -3.66
CA ILE A 64 0.37 26.85 -2.93
C ILE A 64 -0.70 27.93 -2.71
N GLU A 65 -1.27 28.01 -1.52
CA GLU A 65 -1.91 29.25 -1.09
C GLU A 65 -0.82 30.09 -0.44
N GLU A 66 -0.31 31.08 -1.17
CA GLU A 66 0.63 32.05 -0.63
C GLU A 66 -0.13 33.06 0.21
N ASP A 67 0.12 33.07 1.52
CA ASP A 67 -0.28 34.21 2.36
C ASP A 67 0.81 35.28 2.25
N HIS A 68 0.62 36.22 1.33
CA HIS A 68 1.56 37.32 1.08
C HIS A 68 1.79 38.22 2.31
N PHE A 69 0.95 38.15 3.34
CA PHE A 69 1.10 38.95 4.55
C PHE A 69 2.01 38.31 5.61
N ASN A 70 2.12 36.98 5.64
CA ASN A 70 2.78 36.26 6.74
C ASN A 70 4.04 35.49 6.33
N HIS A 71 4.51 35.63 5.08
CA HIS A 71 5.59 34.80 4.51
C HIS A 71 5.37 33.29 4.70
N SER A 72 4.13 32.86 4.92
CA SER A 72 3.75 31.47 5.12
C SER A 72 2.95 30.99 3.92
N SER A 73 3.34 29.84 3.37
CA SER A 73 2.48 29.18 2.38
C SER A 73 1.83 27.95 3.00
N LYS A 74 0.55 27.76 2.68
CA LYS A 74 -0.19 26.55 3.03
C LYS A 74 -0.12 25.59 1.85
N GLN A 75 0.34 24.38 2.12
CA GLN A 75 0.40 23.30 1.13
C GLN A 75 -0.32 22.05 1.66
N ILE A 76 -0.76 21.19 0.74
CA ILE A 76 -1.34 19.89 1.06
C ILE A 76 -0.30 18.83 0.70
N ARG A 77 0.17 18.10 1.70
CA ARG A 77 1.02 16.92 1.53
C ARG A 77 0.13 15.70 1.31
N CYS A 78 0.23 15.11 0.14
CA CYS A 78 -0.48 13.91 -0.25
C CYS A 78 0.46 12.71 -0.14
N LEU A 79 0.01 11.67 0.57
CA LEU A 79 0.78 10.49 0.89
C LEU A 79 -0.01 9.25 0.48
N ASP A 80 0.59 8.37 -0.32
CA ASP A 80 0.00 7.09 -0.68
C ASP A 80 0.69 5.96 0.08
N TYR A 81 -0.12 5.03 0.61
CA TYR A 81 0.35 3.94 1.45
C TYR A 81 -0.14 2.58 0.97
N LEU A 82 0.74 1.59 1.14
CA LEU A 82 0.37 0.19 1.23
C LEU A 82 0.21 -0.17 2.71
N CYS A 83 -0.93 -0.74 3.07
CA CYS A 83 -1.23 -1.10 4.46
C CYS A 83 -1.64 -2.55 4.58
N TRP A 84 -1.17 -3.24 5.61
CA TRP A 84 -1.80 -4.45 6.12
C TRP A 84 -2.67 -4.06 7.31
N GLY A 85 -3.98 -4.22 7.20
CA GLY A 85 -4.88 -3.72 8.23
C GLY A 85 -6.31 -4.21 8.08
N LYS A 86 -7.15 -3.90 9.07
CA LYS A 86 -8.56 -4.28 9.03
C LYS A 86 -9.32 -3.46 7.99
N SER A 87 -9.99 -4.12 7.06
CA SER A 87 -11.01 -3.50 6.23
C SER A 87 -12.31 -3.27 7.02
N LYS A 88 -13.30 -2.65 6.38
CA LYS A 88 -14.61 -2.32 6.97
C LYS A 88 -15.39 -3.54 7.48
N ASP A 89 -15.11 -4.73 6.93
CA ASP A 89 -15.64 -6.02 7.35
C ASP A 89 -14.90 -6.63 8.57
N GLY A 90 -13.91 -5.92 9.12
CA GLY A 90 -13.08 -6.36 10.24
C GLY A 90 -11.98 -7.35 9.87
N GLN A 91 -11.87 -7.77 8.61
CA GLN A 91 -10.87 -8.72 8.14
C GLN A 91 -9.54 -8.02 7.85
N TYR A 92 -8.42 -8.68 8.14
CA TYR A 92 -7.11 -8.17 7.71
C TYR A 92 -6.94 -8.34 6.20
N ARG A 93 -6.63 -7.23 5.52
CA ARG A 93 -6.46 -7.15 4.07
C ARG A 93 -5.27 -6.28 3.72
N LEU A 94 -4.77 -6.48 2.50
CA LEU A 94 -3.82 -5.55 1.88
C LEU A 94 -4.62 -4.37 1.33
N LEU A 95 -4.41 -3.19 1.89
CA LEU A 95 -5.14 -1.96 1.62
C LEU A 95 -4.26 -0.97 0.86
N TYR A 96 -4.91 -0.15 0.04
CA TYR A 96 -4.41 1.13 -0.39
C TYR A 96 -5.04 2.23 0.48
N GLU A 97 -4.19 3.11 1.02
CA GLU A 97 -4.62 4.30 1.75
C GLU A 97 -4.00 5.56 1.17
N ALA A 98 -4.84 6.58 0.92
CA ALA A 98 -4.42 7.91 0.54
C ALA A 98 -4.70 8.86 1.69
N GLU A 99 -3.70 9.64 2.08
CA GLU A 99 -3.74 10.60 3.17
C GLU A 99 -3.37 11.99 2.66
N GLU A 100 -4.10 13.00 3.13
CA GLU A 100 -3.77 14.41 2.95
C GLU A 100 -3.44 15.02 4.31
N GLN A 101 -2.35 15.78 4.37
CA GLN A 101 -1.93 16.54 5.53
C GLN A 101 -1.75 18.01 5.15
N VAL A 102 -2.31 18.91 5.95
CA VAL A 102 -2.01 20.34 5.78
C VAL A 102 -0.62 20.61 6.36
N VAL A 103 0.28 21.14 5.54
CA VAL A 103 1.61 21.59 5.97
C VAL A 103 1.73 23.10 5.79
N LEU A 104 2.33 23.75 6.77
CA LEU A 104 2.73 25.15 6.70
C LEU A 104 4.21 25.19 6.33
N CYS A 105 4.55 25.98 5.31
CA CYS A 105 5.94 26.28 5.01
C CYS A 105 6.25 27.67 5.55
N GLN A 106 7.20 27.74 6.47
CA GLN A 106 7.80 28.98 6.99
C GLN A 106 9.32 28.85 6.85
N ASP A 107 9.95 29.81 6.17
CA ASP A 107 11.41 29.87 5.99
C ASP A 107 12.05 28.58 5.43
N GLY A 108 11.32 27.85 4.57
CA GLY A 108 11.77 26.59 3.98
C GLY A 108 11.62 25.36 4.89
N ALA A 109 11.11 25.53 6.11
CA ALA A 109 10.77 24.42 7.01
C ALA A 109 9.28 24.07 6.91
N PHE A 110 8.99 22.77 6.79
CA PHE A 110 7.62 22.26 6.79
C PHE A 110 7.17 21.92 8.22
N GLN A 111 6.13 22.59 8.70
CA GLN A 111 5.44 22.23 9.93
C GLN A 111 4.09 21.60 9.59
N ALA A 112 3.95 20.31 9.90
CA ALA A 112 2.67 19.63 9.76
C ALA A 112 1.65 20.24 10.74
N LYS A 113 0.56 20.79 10.21
CA LYS A 113 -0.61 21.06 11.04
C LYS A 113 -1.20 19.70 11.43
N LYS A 114 -1.68 19.55 12.67
CA LYS A 114 -2.24 18.29 13.21
C LYS A 114 -3.44 17.73 12.42
N GLU A 115 -3.91 18.40 11.38
CA GLU A 115 -5.03 17.98 10.55
C GLU A 115 -4.56 16.98 9.49
N THR A 116 -4.60 15.71 9.86
CA THR A 116 -4.42 14.59 8.95
C THR A 116 -5.78 14.02 8.55
N ARG A 117 -6.01 13.84 7.25
CA ARG A 117 -7.25 13.28 6.72
C ARG A 117 -6.96 12.09 5.82
N ILE A 118 -7.53 10.93 6.16
CA ILE A 118 -7.57 9.79 5.24
C ILE A 118 -8.61 10.10 4.16
N VAL A 119 -8.16 10.25 2.93
CA VAL A 119 -9.01 10.55 1.76
C VAL A 119 -9.60 9.27 1.18
N THR A 120 -8.86 8.17 1.22
CA THR A 120 -9.31 6.88 0.72
C THR A 120 -8.66 5.76 1.53
N SER A 121 -9.43 4.73 1.85
CA SER A 121 -8.94 3.46 2.36
C SER A 121 -9.80 2.32 1.79
N ARG A 122 -9.17 1.39 1.07
CA ARG A 122 -9.85 0.24 0.43
C ARG A 122 -8.89 -0.91 0.18
N PRO A 123 -9.37 -2.15 0.05
CA PRO A 123 -8.55 -3.27 -0.40
C PRO A 123 -7.84 -2.96 -1.72
N LEU A 124 -6.54 -3.24 -1.79
CA LEU A 124 -5.71 -2.92 -2.95
C LEU A 124 -6.25 -3.59 -4.23
N ILE A 125 -6.75 -4.81 -4.12
CA ILE A 125 -7.34 -5.54 -5.26
C ILE A 125 -8.59 -4.86 -5.84
N GLU A 126 -9.29 -4.06 -5.03
CA GLU A 126 -10.49 -3.29 -5.40
C GLU A 126 -10.14 -1.84 -5.81
N ALA A 127 -8.86 -1.45 -5.76
CA ALA A 127 -8.41 -0.16 -6.24
C ALA A 127 -8.43 -0.08 -7.77
N LYS A 128 -8.45 1.15 -8.29
CA LYS A 128 -8.39 1.41 -9.74
C LYS A 128 -7.14 0.74 -10.32
N VAL A 129 -7.25 0.23 -11.55
CA VAL A 129 -6.13 -0.42 -12.28
C VAL A 129 -4.84 0.40 -12.21
N LYS A 130 -4.92 1.70 -12.45
CA LYS A 130 -3.77 2.61 -12.37
C LYS A 130 -3.04 2.52 -11.02
N ILE A 131 -3.79 2.54 -9.91
CA ILE A 131 -3.24 2.48 -8.55
C ILE A 131 -2.59 1.11 -8.31
N ARG A 132 -3.24 0.02 -8.74
CA ARG A 132 -2.67 -1.33 -8.61
C ARG A 132 -1.34 -1.45 -9.37
N LEU A 133 -1.28 -0.95 -10.59
CA LEU A 133 -0.05 -0.93 -11.40
C LEU A 133 1.04 -0.06 -10.77
N GLU A 134 0.68 1.08 -10.18
CA GLU A 134 1.61 2.01 -9.54
C GLU A 134 2.22 1.42 -8.24
N LEU A 135 1.39 0.74 -7.44
CA LEU A 135 1.82 0.18 -6.16
C LEU A 135 2.39 -1.23 -6.25
N TYR A 136 2.09 -1.98 -7.32
CA TYR A 136 2.59 -3.35 -7.50
C TYR A 136 4.13 -3.45 -7.40
N PRO A 137 4.94 -2.58 -8.05
CA PRO A 137 6.39 -2.60 -7.89
C PRO A 137 6.88 -2.31 -6.46
N LYS A 138 6.02 -1.79 -5.58
CA LYS A 138 6.34 -1.47 -4.17
C LYS A 138 6.06 -2.63 -3.22
N LEU A 139 5.35 -3.68 -3.65
CA LEU A 139 5.01 -4.84 -2.81
C LEU A 139 6.24 -5.57 -2.24
N PRO A 140 7.35 -5.79 -2.97
CA PRO A 140 8.53 -6.42 -2.38
C PRO A 140 9.09 -5.62 -1.19
N ASN A 141 9.28 -4.32 -1.36
CA ASN A 141 9.78 -3.44 -0.30
C ASN A 141 8.81 -3.39 0.90
N PHE A 142 7.50 -3.39 0.63
CA PHE A 142 6.49 -3.49 1.67
C PHE A 142 6.68 -4.75 2.53
N LEU A 143 6.87 -5.92 1.91
CA LEU A 143 7.09 -7.18 2.61
C LEU A 143 8.44 -7.22 3.35
N GLU A 144 9.48 -6.62 2.78
CA GLU A 144 10.79 -6.50 3.45
C GLU A 144 10.70 -5.63 4.70
N GLU A 145 10.10 -4.44 4.62
CA GLU A 145 9.92 -3.55 5.77
C GLU A 145 9.00 -4.17 6.83
N MET A 146 7.97 -4.89 6.41
CA MET A 146 7.10 -5.65 7.31
C MET A 146 7.88 -6.75 8.05
N THR A 147 8.80 -7.42 7.35
CA THR A 147 9.68 -8.43 7.95
C THR A 147 10.61 -7.81 9.00
N LYS A 148 11.18 -6.63 8.73
CA LYS A 148 11.99 -5.87 9.70
C LYS A 148 11.17 -5.49 10.93
N ALA A 149 9.94 -5.02 10.74
CA ALA A 149 9.03 -4.68 11.84
C ALA A 149 8.66 -5.90 12.72
N LEU A 150 8.69 -7.11 12.16
CA LEU A 150 8.42 -8.36 12.87
C LEU A 150 9.62 -8.89 13.68
N GLN A 151 10.86 -8.48 13.39
CA GLN A 151 12.05 -9.01 14.07
C GLN A 151 12.10 -8.68 15.58
N PRO A 152 11.84 -7.42 16.02
CA PRO A 152 11.84 -7.09 17.45
C PRO A 152 10.79 -7.87 18.24
N LEU A 153 9.63 -8.14 17.63
CA LEU A 153 8.53 -8.90 18.25
C LEU A 153 8.95 -10.35 18.56
N LYS A 154 9.75 -10.98 17.70
CA LYS A 154 10.31 -12.31 17.97
C LYS A 154 11.26 -12.30 19.17
N THR A 155 12.10 -11.28 19.27
CA THR A 155 13.09 -11.15 20.35
C THR A 155 12.41 -10.93 21.71
N GLU A 156 11.38 -10.08 21.78
CA GLU A 156 10.63 -9.85 23.02
C GLU A 156 9.86 -11.10 23.49
N MET A 157 9.26 -11.86 22.57
CA MET A 157 8.59 -13.11 22.91
C MET A 157 9.59 -14.15 23.44
N ALA A 158 10.73 -14.32 22.78
CA ALA A 158 11.79 -15.21 23.24
C ALA A 158 12.31 -14.81 24.63
N HIS A 159 12.51 -13.51 24.88
CA HIS A 159 12.93 -13.02 26.20
C HIS A 159 11.88 -13.28 27.29
N ARG A 160 10.59 -13.17 26.98
CA ARG A 160 9.50 -13.50 27.93
C ARG A 160 9.43 -14.99 28.25
N GLU A 161 9.60 -15.86 27.26
CA GLU A 161 9.61 -17.30 27.46
C GLU A 161 10.79 -17.75 28.32
N ILE A 162 11.97 -17.18 28.08
CA ILE A 162 13.16 -17.41 28.92
C ILE A 162 12.90 -16.92 30.35
N ALA A 163 12.37 -15.70 30.53
CA ALA A 163 12.07 -15.16 31.85
C ALA A 163 11.05 -16.00 32.63
N ASN A 164 10.01 -16.52 31.96
CA ASN A 164 9.02 -17.41 32.57
C ASN A 164 9.61 -18.77 32.92
N SER A 165 10.45 -19.33 32.06
CA SER A 165 11.16 -20.60 32.33
C SER A 165 12.09 -20.47 33.55
N LEU A 166 12.81 -19.35 33.66
CA LEU A 166 13.68 -19.06 34.80
C LEU A 166 12.89 -18.91 36.11
N LYS A 167 11.74 -18.24 36.09
CA LYS A 167 10.86 -18.12 37.27
C LYS A 167 10.33 -19.48 37.73
N ASN A 168 9.95 -20.36 36.81
CA ASN A 168 9.47 -21.70 37.14
C ASN A 168 10.57 -22.58 37.77
N ILE A 169 11.82 -22.46 37.30
CA ILE A 169 12.97 -23.17 37.89
C ILE A 169 13.27 -22.66 39.31
N GLN A 170 13.13 -21.36 39.56
CA GLN A 170 13.34 -20.78 40.90
C GLN A 170 12.25 -21.19 41.89
N ASN A 171 11.00 -21.29 41.43
CA ASN A 171 9.86 -21.67 42.29
C ASN A 171 9.72 -23.18 42.54
N GLY A 172 10.35 -24.04 41.72
CA GLY A 172 10.32 -25.50 41.86
C GLY A 172 11.44 -26.12 42.71
N ARG A 173 12.26 -25.30 43.39
CA ARG A 173 13.37 -25.74 44.25
C ARG A 173 13.08 -25.67 45.76
N HIS A 174 11.80 -25.65 46.16
CA HIS A 174 11.39 -25.76 47.56
C HIS A 174 10.86 -27.14 47.90
#